data_AF-A0A6G3PWZ9-F1
#
_entry.id   AF-A0A6G3PWZ9-F1
#
_cell.length_a   1.000
_cell.length_b   1.000
_cell.length_c   1.000
_cell.angle_alpha   90.00
_cell.angle_beta   90.00
_cell.angle_gamma   90.00
#
_symmetry.space_group_name_H-M   'P 1'
#
loop_
_entity.id
_entity.type
_entity.pdbx_description
1 polymer ?
#
loop_
_entity_poly.entity_id
_entity_poly.type
_entity_poly.pdbx_seq_one_letter_code
_entity_poly.pdbx_strand_id
1 'polypeptide(L)'
;GRPDAEERASQSGIVPCRSSKKLLVFSDPQKSKEHGYNFDGWTEGDNQGPVFDYTGTGPTGHQVLTGLNGTLLNHEVQELDLHVFIS
;
A
#
# COMPACT_ATOMS: atom_id res chain seq x y z
N GLY A 1 -21.17 -3.12 -18.17
CA GLY A 1 -20.47 -2.74 -16.93
C GLY A 1 -19.00 -2.90 -17.18
N ARG A 2 -18.15 -1.94 -16.78
CA ARG A 2 -16.72 -1.98 -17.10
C ARG A 2 -16.06 -3.14 -16.34
N PRO A 3 -15.42 -4.11 -17.03
CA PRO A 3 -14.76 -5.26 -16.39
C PRO A 3 -13.57 -4.88 -15.50
N ASP A 4 -13.11 -3.63 -15.60
CA ASP A 4 -11.88 -3.11 -14.99
C ASP A 4 -11.94 -2.94 -13.46
N ALA A 5 -13.13 -2.96 -12.84
CA ALA A 5 -13.28 -2.72 -11.40
C ALA A 5 -13.07 -3.99 -10.56
N GLU A 6 -13.60 -5.13 -11.02
CA GLU A 6 -13.42 -6.44 -10.37
C GLU A 6 -11.98 -6.95 -10.52
N GLU A 7 -11.33 -6.69 -11.66
CA GLU A 7 -9.93 -7.05 -11.89
C GLU A 7 -8.97 -6.25 -11.00
N ARG A 8 -9.25 -4.96 -10.75
CA ARG A 8 -8.49 -4.14 -9.79
C ARG A 8 -8.71 -4.57 -8.35
N ALA A 9 -9.91 -5.03 -8.00
CA ALA A 9 -10.19 -5.58 -6.66
C ALA A 9 -9.44 -6.89 -6.38
N SER A 10 -8.94 -7.58 -7.41
CA SER A 10 -8.15 -8.82 -7.26
C SER A 10 -6.69 -8.59 -6.86
N GLN A 11 -6.17 -7.38 -7.05
CA GLN A 11 -4.76 -7.08 -6.76
C GLN A 11 -4.63 -6.31 -5.44
N SER A 12 -3.81 -6.83 -4.53
CA SER A 12 -3.45 -6.12 -3.30
C SER A 12 -2.78 -4.78 -3.62
N GLY A 13 -3.01 -3.76 -2.80
CA GLY A 13 -2.35 -2.45 -2.92
C GLY A 13 -0.82 -2.51 -2.75
N ILE A 14 -0.27 -3.63 -2.32
CA ILE A 14 1.17 -3.87 -2.15
C ILE A 14 1.65 -4.89 -3.19
N VAL A 15 2.57 -4.50 -4.07
CA VAL A 15 3.04 -5.31 -5.21
C VAL A 15 4.56 -5.38 -5.26
N PRO A 16 5.17 -6.50 -4.85
CA PRO A 16 6.63 -6.70 -4.96
C PRO A 16 7.05 -7.01 -6.40
N CYS A 17 8.02 -6.27 -6.93
CA CYS A 17 8.67 -6.52 -8.21
C CYS A 17 10.15 -6.86 -8.00
N ARG A 18 10.43 -8.11 -7.61
CA ARG A 18 11.78 -8.55 -7.21
C ARG A 18 12.80 -8.53 -8.33
N SER A 19 12.38 -8.73 -9.58
CA SER A 19 13.30 -8.67 -10.74
C SER A 19 13.91 -7.28 -10.94
N SER A 20 13.20 -6.22 -10.54
CA SER A 20 13.66 -4.84 -10.63
C SER A 20 13.99 -4.22 -9.26
N LYS A 21 14.02 -5.02 -8.19
CA LYS A 21 14.24 -4.58 -6.81
C LYS A 21 13.30 -3.45 -6.36
N LYS A 22 12.01 -3.55 -6.71
CA LYS A 22 11.01 -2.54 -6.35
C LYS A 22 9.89 -3.12 -5.51
N LEU A 23 9.32 -2.28 -4.65
CA LEU A 23 8.05 -2.51 -3.98
C LEU A 23 7.10 -1.36 -4.35
N LEU A 24 6.04 -1.69 -5.07
CA LEU A 24 5.04 -0.72 -5.49
C LEU A 24 3.87 -0.74 -4.50
N VAL A 25 3.46 0.45 -4.05
CA VAL A 25 2.34 0.63 -3.15
C VAL A 25 1.34 1.57 -3.79
N PHE A 26 0.08 1.14 -3.88
CA PHE A 26 -1.00 1.87 -4.52
C PHE A 26 -2.02 2.32 -3.47
N SER A 27 -2.35 3.61 -3.49
CA SER A 27 -3.39 4.20 -2.68
C SER A 27 -4.41 4.90 -3.56
N ASP A 28 -5.69 4.62 -3.31
CA ASP A 28 -6.84 5.29 -3.95
C ASP A 28 -7.70 5.88 -2.83
N PRO A 29 -7.38 7.09 -2.33
CA PRO A 29 -8.07 7.71 -1.20
C PRO A 29 -9.56 7.95 -1.46
N GLN A 30 -9.98 8.02 -2.73
CA GLN A 30 -11.39 8.20 -3.09
C GLN A 30 -12.21 6.92 -2.87
N LYS A 31 -11.67 5.75 -3.24
CA LYS A 31 -12.33 4.44 -2.98
C LYS A 31 -12.20 3.95 -1.54
N SER A 32 -11.20 4.44 -0.84
CA SER A 32 -10.91 4.04 0.54
C SER A 32 -12.12 4.28 1.47
N LYS A 33 -12.91 5.34 1.23
CA LYS A 33 -14.16 5.64 1.96
C LYS A 33 -15.24 4.55 1.88
N GLU A 34 -15.32 3.82 0.76
CA GLU A 34 -16.34 2.78 0.54
C GLU A 34 -16.00 1.46 1.25
N HIS A 35 -14.73 1.26 1.61
CA HIS A 35 -14.22 0.04 2.26
C HIS A 35 -13.72 0.26 3.70
N GLY A 36 -13.94 1.45 4.27
CA GLY A 36 -13.56 1.78 5.66
C GLY A 36 -12.10 2.20 5.86
N TYR A 37 -11.34 2.39 4.77
CA TYR A 37 -10.01 2.95 4.80
C TYR A 37 -10.13 4.49 4.71
N ASN A 38 -9.84 5.23 5.77
CA ASN A 38 -9.93 6.71 5.75
C ASN A 38 -8.57 7.40 5.94
N PHE A 39 -7.46 6.66 5.83
CA PHE A 39 -6.22 7.06 6.50
C PHE A 39 -4.96 7.07 5.64
N ASP A 40 -5.05 6.79 4.33
CA ASP A 40 -3.87 6.93 3.47
C ASP A 40 -3.71 8.38 3.02
N GLY A 41 -2.54 8.96 3.24
CA GLY A 41 -2.29 10.33 2.84
C GLY A 41 -0.98 10.92 3.36
N TRP A 42 -0.62 12.06 2.78
CA TRP A 42 0.47 12.87 3.30
C TRP A 42 0.07 13.51 4.63
N THR A 43 0.95 13.40 5.61
CA THR A 43 0.87 14.07 6.91
C THR A 43 2.17 14.84 7.17
N GLU A 44 2.15 15.80 8.07
CA GLU A 44 3.29 16.69 8.36
C GLU A 44 4.54 15.93 8.85
N GLY A 45 4.37 14.71 9.35
CA GLY A 45 5.47 13.85 9.79
C GLY A 45 6.18 14.35 11.04
N ASP A 46 7.49 14.19 11.09
CA ASP A 46 8.35 14.64 12.20
C ASP A 46 9.37 15.71 11.73
N ASN A 47 10.45 15.93 12.48
CA ASN A 47 11.49 16.90 12.12
C ASN A 47 12.21 16.58 10.79
N GLN A 48 11.95 15.42 10.18
CA GLN A 48 12.50 15.00 8.90
C GLN A 48 11.59 15.37 7.72
N GLY A 49 10.41 15.92 7.99
CA GLY A 49 9.46 16.40 6.99
C GLY A 49 8.26 15.49 6.80
N PRO A 50 7.44 15.77 5.76
CA PRO A 50 6.19 15.06 5.52
C PRO A 50 6.40 13.56 5.31
N VAL A 51 5.49 12.76 5.86
CA VAL A 51 5.44 11.31 5.64
C VAL A 51 4.12 10.92 5.01
N PHE A 52 4.11 9.77 4.34
CA PHE A 52 2.89 9.22 3.75
C PHE A 52 2.39 8.05 4.62
N ASP A 53 1.26 8.25 5.28
CA ASP A 53 0.58 7.18 6.01
C ASP A 53 -0.06 6.22 5.00
N TYR A 54 0.14 4.92 5.19
CA TYR A 54 -0.40 3.88 4.32
C TYR A 54 -0.97 2.74 5.14
N THR A 55 -2.21 2.36 4.86
CA THR A 55 -2.90 1.25 5.51
C THR A 55 -2.52 -0.06 4.84
N GLY A 56 -2.02 -1.01 5.63
CA GLY A 56 -1.63 -2.33 5.15
C GLY A 56 -2.78 -3.14 4.55
N THR A 57 -2.44 -4.29 3.96
CA THR A 57 -3.43 -5.21 3.38
C THR A 57 -3.95 -6.22 4.42
N GLY A 58 -5.23 -6.57 4.33
CA GLY A 58 -5.90 -7.48 5.26
C GLY A 58 -7.41 -7.29 5.21
N PRO A 59 -8.10 -7.87 4.22
CA PRO A 59 -9.51 -7.59 3.95
C PRO A 59 -10.47 -8.07 5.05
N THR A 60 -10.01 -8.94 5.95
CA THR A 60 -10.83 -9.54 7.01
C THR A 60 -10.01 -9.70 8.29
N GLY A 61 -10.58 -9.29 9.42
CA GLY A 61 -9.96 -9.45 10.75
C GLY A 61 -8.79 -8.48 11.00
N HIS A 62 -7.97 -8.81 12.01
CA HIS A 62 -6.78 -8.04 12.33
C HIS A 62 -5.69 -8.23 11.27
N GLN A 63 -5.09 -7.13 10.82
CA GLN A 63 -3.93 -7.18 9.94
C GLN A 63 -2.73 -7.78 10.69
N VAL A 64 -1.90 -8.53 9.96
CA VAL A 64 -0.70 -9.19 10.48
C VAL A 64 0.53 -8.69 9.73
N LEU A 65 1.70 -8.71 10.39
CA LEU A 65 2.99 -8.27 9.82
C LEU A 65 3.70 -9.36 9.00
N THR A 66 2.97 -10.35 8.48
CA THR A 66 3.48 -11.37 7.58
C THR A 66 3.07 -11.08 6.13
N GLY A 67 3.58 -11.86 5.17
CA GLY A 67 3.20 -11.73 3.76
C GLY A 67 3.56 -10.36 3.17
N LEU A 68 2.60 -9.69 2.54
CA LEU A 68 2.82 -8.39 1.88
C LEU A 68 3.10 -7.26 2.88
N ASN A 69 2.42 -7.22 4.02
CA ASN A 69 2.73 -6.27 5.09
C ASN A 69 4.13 -6.50 5.65
N GLY A 70 4.55 -7.76 5.79
CA GLY A 70 5.92 -8.10 6.17
C GLY A 70 6.95 -7.71 5.11
N THR A 71 6.57 -7.79 3.83
CA THR A 71 7.43 -7.33 2.72
C THR A 71 7.61 -5.81 2.78
N LEU A 72 6.53 -5.07 3.03
CA LEU A 72 6.55 -3.62 3.23
C LEU A 72 7.39 -3.24 4.46
N LEU A 73 7.16 -3.86 5.62
CA LEU A 73 7.93 -3.59 6.83
C LEU A 73 9.45 -3.76 6.64
N ASN A 74 9.86 -4.77 5.88
CA ASN A 74 11.27 -5.14 5.73
C ASN A 74 11.84 -4.73 4.36
N HIS A 75 11.26 -3.73 3.68
CA HIS A 75 11.66 -3.41 2.29
C HIS A 75 13.12 -2.94 2.21
N GLU A 76 13.61 -2.18 3.19
CA GLU A 76 15.00 -1.72 3.25
C GLU A 76 15.98 -2.88 3.40
N VAL A 77 15.71 -3.80 4.34
CA VAL A 77 16.53 -5.01 4.56
C VAL A 77 16.53 -5.92 3.33
N GLN A 78 15.44 -5.92 2.57
CA GLN A 78 15.31 -6.67 1.31
C GLN A 78 15.89 -5.93 0.09
N GLU A 79 16.45 -4.73 0.27
CA GLU A 79 16.94 -3.87 -0.81
C GLU A 79 15.88 -3.59 -1.89
N LEU A 80 14.64 -3.35 -1.45
CA LEU A 80 13.54 -2.97 -2.33
C LEU A 80 13.28 -1.47 -2.26
N ASP A 81 13.41 -0.80 -3.40
CA ASP A 81 13.04 0.61 -3.56
C ASP A 81 11.51 0.74 -3.46
N LEU A 82 11.05 1.52 -2.48
CA LEU A 82 9.63 1.73 -2.23
C LEU A 82 9.10 2.87 -3.11
N HIS A 83 8.05 2.58 -3.87
CA HIS A 83 7.38 3.55 -4.74
C HIS A 83 5.90 3.64 -4.40
N VAL A 84 5.43 4.83 -4.05
CA VAL A 84 4.03 5.10 -3.76
C VAL A 84 3.36 5.72 -4.99
N PHE A 85 2.21 5.17 -5.38
CA PHE A 85 1.33 5.68 -6.44
C PHE A 85 0.01 6.09 -5.82
N ILE A 86 -0.36 7.35 -6.01
CA ILE A 86 -1.57 7.96 -5.46
C ILE A 86 -2.45 8.36 -6.65
N SER A 87 -3.71 7.91 -6.67
CA SER A 87 -4.69 8.20 -7.73
C SER A 87 -5.91 8.95 -7.24
#